data_AF-A0A1F9K1C3-F1
#
_entry.id   AF-A0A1F9K1C3-F1
#
_cell.length_a   1.000
_cell.length_b   1.000
_cell.length_c   1.000
_cell.angle_alpha   90.00
_cell.angle_beta   90.00
_cell.angle_gamma   90.00
#
_symmetry.space_group_name_H-M   'P 1'
#
loop_
_entity.id
_entity.type
_entity.pdbx_description
1 polymer ?
#
loop_
_entity_poly.entity_id
_entity_poly.type
_entity_poly.pdbx_seq_one_letter_code
_entity_poly.pdbx_strand_id
1 'polypeptide(L)'
;MSDSEQIDWDEVEDAASKMFNVWGAVYELDWAKEAWGHLCAAGLTSRQTFLDETAAKLRLVTLARIYEEFCGLAWDENPDRPIDYLAEHLHIDPVAIGVLAASAECDELEEAVEDYELHQAALTAVTDNQRKEIYGCLKAAYGDEYRLYSRIWHTRSPLAEEDTEGDEFELTDANSAALEYVRNGFLLSF
;
A
#
# COMPACT_ATOMS: atom_id res chain seq x y z
N MET A 1 11.01 -28.51 7.58
CA MET A 1 10.10 -27.38 7.83
C MET A 1 9.32 -27.21 6.54
N SER A 2 8.00 -27.21 6.59
CA SER A 2 7.21 -26.85 5.40
C SER A 2 7.54 -25.40 5.12
N ASP A 3 8.09 -25.09 3.95
CA ASP A 3 8.09 -23.70 3.50
C ASP A 3 6.62 -23.26 3.47
N SER A 4 6.32 -22.12 4.10
CA SER A 4 4.98 -21.53 4.04
C SER A 4 4.65 -21.25 2.58
N GLU A 5 3.44 -21.58 2.11
CA GLU A 5 3.01 -21.23 0.75
C GLU A 5 2.72 -19.73 0.60
N GLN A 6 2.89 -18.95 1.67
CA GLN A 6 2.62 -17.52 1.75
C GLN A 6 3.82 -16.77 2.36
N ILE A 7 3.92 -15.48 2.03
CA ILE A 7 4.87 -14.55 2.67
C ILE A 7 4.27 -14.06 3.98
N ASP A 8 4.86 -14.49 5.09
CA ASP A 8 4.43 -14.08 6.42
C ASP A 8 4.97 -12.68 6.77
N TRP A 9 4.32 -12.01 7.72
CA TRP A 9 4.70 -10.66 8.15
C TRP A 9 6.17 -10.59 8.59
N ASP A 10 6.64 -11.56 9.36
CA ASP A 10 8.00 -11.58 9.90
C ASP A 10 9.09 -11.55 8.81
N GLU A 11 8.76 -11.99 7.58
CA GLU A 11 9.69 -11.97 6.44
C GLU A 11 9.77 -10.60 5.76
N VAL A 12 8.75 -9.76 5.93
CA VAL A 12 8.67 -8.43 5.32
C VAL A 12 8.76 -7.27 6.32
N GLU A 13 8.72 -7.57 7.62
CA GLU A 13 8.68 -6.58 8.70
C GLU A 13 9.84 -5.57 8.65
N ASP A 14 11.07 -6.01 8.36
CA ASP A 14 12.22 -5.10 8.25
C ASP A 14 12.04 -4.10 7.10
N ALA A 15 11.59 -4.56 5.94
CA ALA A 15 11.30 -3.68 4.80
C ALA A 15 10.09 -2.77 5.11
N ALA A 16 9.03 -3.31 5.71
CA ALA A 16 7.85 -2.57 6.12
C ALA A 16 8.19 -1.46 7.11
N SER A 17 9.08 -1.70 8.09
CA SER A 17 9.48 -0.69 9.08
C SER A 17 10.14 0.54 8.46
N LYS A 18 10.74 0.41 7.27
CA LYS A 18 11.34 1.50 6.51
C LYS A 18 10.32 2.20 5.61
N MET A 19 9.37 1.44 5.08
CA MET A 19 8.26 1.94 4.26
C MET A 19 7.21 2.69 5.09
N PHE A 20 6.86 2.21 6.28
CA PHE A 20 5.86 2.81 7.16
C PHE A 20 6.55 3.58 8.27
N ASN A 21 7.08 4.76 7.91
CA ASN A 21 7.80 5.66 8.81
C ASN A 21 7.49 7.14 8.50
N VAL A 22 6.28 7.45 8.06
CA VAL A 22 5.82 8.83 7.81
C VAL A 22 5.83 9.65 9.10
N TRP A 23 5.45 9.04 10.22
CA TRP A 23 5.32 9.71 11.51
C TRP A 23 6.42 9.35 12.50
N GLY A 24 7.21 8.31 12.21
CA GLY A 24 8.15 7.74 13.20
C GLY A 24 7.45 7.01 14.34
N ALA A 25 6.18 6.63 14.14
CA ALA A 25 5.34 6.02 15.15
C ALA A 25 5.14 4.52 14.89
N VAL A 26 4.79 3.76 15.92
CA VAL A 26 4.54 2.30 15.78
C VAL A 26 3.20 2.02 15.08
N TYR A 27 2.26 2.96 15.11
CA TYR A 27 0.88 2.75 14.67
C TYR A 27 0.72 2.58 13.16
N GLU A 28 1.58 3.19 12.35
CA GLU A 28 1.62 2.98 10.91
C GLU A 28 2.08 1.55 10.56
N LEU A 29 3.04 1.03 11.33
CA LEU A 29 3.51 -0.35 11.18
C LEU A 29 2.46 -1.36 11.66
N ASP A 30 1.73 -1.04 12.73
CA ASP A 30 0.60 -1.86 13.20
C ASP A 30 -0.51 -1.95 12.13
N TRP A 31 -0.84 -0.83 11.47
CA TRP A 31 -1.78 -0.83 10.36
C TRP A 31 -1.27 -1.66 9.18
N ALA A 32 0.01 -1.51 8.82
CA ALA A 32 0.62 -2.29 7.75
C ALA A 32 0.57 -3.79 8.04
N LYS A 33 0.85 -4.19 9.29
CA LYS A 33 0.77 -5.58 9.76
C LYS A 33 -0.65 -6.14 9.68
N GLU A 34 -1.63 -5.35 10.10
CA GLU A 34 -3.05 -5.70 10.01
C GLU A 34 -3.51 -5.86 8.56
N ALA A 35 -3.20 -4.88 7.70
CA ALA A 35 -3.49 -4.91 6.28
C ALA A 35 -2.82 -6.11 5.59
N TRP A 36 -1.55 -6.40 5.89
CA TRP A 36 -0.85 -7.58 5.40
C TRP A 36 -1.53 -8.88 5.84
N GLY A 37 -1.98 -8.95 7.09
CA GLY A 37 -2.76 -10.08 7.60
C GLY A 37 -4.04 -10.32 6.80
N HIS A 38 -4.74 -9.27 6.38
CA HIS A 38 -5.91 -9.39 5.51
C HIS A 38 -5.56 -9.87 4.10
N LEU A 39 -4.47 -9.35 3.50
CA LEU A 39 -3.97 -9.85 2.22
C LEU A 39 -3.60 -11.33 2.30
N CYS A 40 -2.94 -11.74 3.38
CA CYS A 40 -2.56 -13.13 3.64
C CYS A 40 -3.78 -14.05 3.75
N ALA A 41 -4.79 -13.65 4.53
CA ALA A 41 -6.06 -14.37 4.64
C ALA A 41 -6.82 -14.47 3.31
N ALA A 42 -6.65 -13.51 2.41
CA ALA A 42 -7.22 -13.52 1.06
C ALA A 42 -6.37 -14.30 0.03
N GLY A 43 -5.22 -14.85 0.42
CA GLY A 43 -4.30 -15.57 -0.48
C GLY A 43 -3.44 -14.67 -1.37
N LEU A 44 -3.42 -13.36 -1.12
CA LEU A 44 -2.71 -12.37 -1.91
C LEU A 44 -1.21 -12.29 -1.57
N THR A 45 -0.75 -13.05 -0.59
CA THR A 45 0.68 -13.15 -0.24
C THR A 45 1.30 -14.49 -0.68
N SER A 46 0.67 -15.20 -1.62
CA SER A 46 1.17 -16.47 -2.16
C SER A 46 2.61 -16.38 -2.69
N ARG A 47 3.38 -17.46 -2.50
CA ARG A 47 4.73 -17.64 -3.07
C ARG A 47 4.87 -18.93 -3.89
N GLN A 48 3.79 -19.37 -4.55
CA GLN A 48 3.79 -20.60 -5.36
C GLN A 48 4.75 -20.54 -6.55
N THR A 49 4.92 -19.36 -7.15
CA THR A 49 5.89 -19.10 -8.21
C THR A 49 6.72 -17.85 -7.89
N PHE A 50 7.83 -17.66 -8.60
CA PHE A 50 8.64 -16.45 -8.45
C PHE A 50 7.87 -15.18 -8.86
N LEU A 51 6.90 -15.29 -9.78
CA LEU A 51 6.00 -14.18 -10.14
C LEU A 51 5.02 -13.88 -9.00
N ASP A 52 4.46 -14.91 -8.36
CA ASP A 52 3.56 -14.74 -7.20
C ASP A 52 4.31 -14.11 -6.03
N GLU A 53 5.53 -14.57 -5.76
CA GLU A 53 6.38 -14.03 -4.70
C GLU A 53 6.72 -12.55 -4.95
N THR A 54 7.14 -12.19 -6.17
CA THR A 54 7.39 -10.79 -6.53
C THR A 54 6.11 -9.95 -6.44
N ALA A 55 4.97 -10.47 -6.93
CA ALA A 55 3.70 -9.76 -6.85
C ALA A 55 3.30 -9.52 -5.38
N ALA A 56 3.44 -10.52 -4.52
CA ALA A 56 3.17 -10.40 -3.09
C ALA A 56 4.07 -9.35 -2.42
N LYS A 57 5.38 -9.35 -2.69
CA LYS A 57 6.31 -8.32 -2.21
C LYS A 57 5.90 -6.92 -2.68
N LEU A 58 5.53 -6.77 -3.95
CA LEU A 58 5.05 -5.50 -4.51
C LEU A 58 3.71 -5.06 -3.92
N ARG A 59 2.87 -5.96 -3.40
CA ARG A 59 1.67 -5.55 -2.65
C ARG A 59 2.01 -4.79 -1.38
N LEU A 60 3.14 -5.09 -0.72
CA LEU A 60 3.62 -4.31 0.42
C LEU A 60 4.02 -2.89 -0.01
N VAL A 61 4.74 -2.77 -1.13
CA VAL A 61 5.09 -1.48 -1.73
C VAL A 61 3.82 -0.69 -2.07
N THR A 62 2.81 -1.36 -2.64
CA THR A 62 1.52 -0.75 -2.95
C THR A 62 0.81 -0.27 -1.68
N LEU A 63 0.80 -1.05 -0.59
CA LEU A 63 0.26 -0.60 0.70
C LEU A 63 0.98 0.63 1.23
N ALA A 64 2.31 0.69 1.09
CA ALA A 64 3.11 1.84 1.52
C ALA A 64 2.76 3.10 0.71
N ARG A 65 2.70 3.00 -0.62
CA ARG A 65 2.26 4.11 -1.49
C ARG A 65 0.88 4.60 -1.14
N ILE A 66 -0.07 3.67 -0.93
CA ILE A 66 -1.45 4.02 -0.53
C ILE A 66 -1.45 4.81 0.77
N TYR A 67 -0.64 4.38 1.74
CA TYR A 67 -0.55 5.05 3.03
C TYR A 67 0.07 6.44 2.95
N GLU A 68 1.16 6.59 2.19
CA GLU A 68 1.80 7.90 1.96
C GLU A 68 0.88 8.88 1.23
N GLU A 69 0.21 8.42 0.17
CA GLU A 69 -0.77 9.22 -0.58
C GLU A 69 -1.94 9.63 0.33
N PHE A 70 -2.44 8.70 1.16
CA PHE A 70 -3.45 9.02 2.15
C PHE A 70 -2.94 10.08 3.13
N CYS A 71 -1.70 9.95 3.65
CA CYS A 71 -1.15 10.92 4.60
C CYS A 71 -0.98 12.31 3.97
N GLY A 72 -0.57 12.36 2.70
CA GLY A 72 -0.51 13.59 1.92
C GLY A 72 -1.88 14.27 1.80
N LEU A 73 -2.93 13.51 1.48
CA LEU A 73 -4.28 14.05 1.33
C LEU A 73 -4.94 14.44 2.67
N ALA A 74 -4.73 13.62 3.70
CA ALA A 74 -5.37 13.78 5.01
C ALA A 74 -4.70 14.88 5.83
N TRP A 75 -3.38 15.00 5.73
CA TRP A 75 -2.58 15.76 6.69
C TRP A 75 -1.45 16.58 6.06
N ASP A 76 -1.37 16.67 4.72
CA ASP A 76 -0.29 17.34 3.98
C ASP A 76 1.11 16.76 4.27
N GLU A 77 1.15 15.49 4.68
CA GLU A 77 2.37 14.76 5.00
C GLU A 77 2.62 13.68 3.95
N ASN A 78 3.30 14.08 2.87
CA ASN A 78 3.76 13.18 1.83
C ASN A 78 5.29 13.23 1.76
N PRO A 79 6.00 12.17 2.16
CA PRO A 79 7.46 12.15 2.13
C PRO A 79 8.05 12.14 0.71
N ASP A 80 7.22 12.08 -0.34
CA ASP A 80 7.59 12.13 -1.77
C ASP A 80 8.73 11.15 -2.11
N ARG A 81 8.61 9.92 -1.58
CA ARG A 81 9.65 8.91 -1.73
C ARG A 81 9.51 8.21 -3.08
N PRO A 82 10.58 8.11 -3.87
CA PRO A 82 10.59 7.32 -5.10
C PRO A 82 10.20 5.86 -4.85
N ILE A 83 9.48 5.24 -5.79
CA ILE A 83 8.98 3.86 -5.63
C ILE A 83 10.11 2.82 -5.49
N ASP A 84 11.26 3.05 -6.13
CA ASP A 84 12.46 2.21 -6.01
C ASP A 84 13.06 2.27 -4.60
N TYR A 85 12.95 3.42 -3.91
CA TYR A 85 13.31 3.52 -2.50
C TYR A 85 12.42 2.63 -1.62
N LEU A 86 11.11 2.61 -1.89
CA LEU A 86 10.18 1.73 -1.17
C LEU A 86 10.50 0.25 -1.46
N ALA A 87 10.90 -0.10 -2.68
CA ALA A 87 11.18 -1.48 -3.07
C ALA A 87 12.57 -2.01 -2.66
N GLU A 88 13.51 -1.13 -2.27
CA GLU A 88 14.95 -1.41 -2.11
C GLU A 88 15.25 -2.65 -1.25
N HIS A 89 14.49 -2.84 -0.16
CA HIS A 89 14.76 -3.88 0.83
C HIS A 89 14.03 -5.21 0.60
N LEU A 90 13.25 -5.34 -0.48
CA LEU A 90 12.45 -6.54 -0.75
C LEU A 90 13.17 -7.58 -1.62
N HIS A 91 14.38 -7.28 -2.11
CA HIS A 91 15.17 -8.15 -2.99
C HIS A 91 14.32 -8.70 -4.15
N ILE A 92 13.71 -7.80 -4.90
CA ILE A 92 12.77 -8.14 -5.97
C ILE A 92 13.54 -8.50 -7.25
N ASP A 93 13.14 -9.60 -7.90
CA ASP A 93 13.73 -10.01 -9.18
C ASP A 93 13.31 -9.04 -10.31
N PRO A 94 14.27 -8.35 -10.96
CA PRO A 94 13.98 -7.43 -12.08
C PRO A 94 13.26 -8.09 -13.26
N VAL A 95 13.51 -9.38 -13.52
CA VAL A 95 12.85 -10.13 -14.60
C VAL A 95 11.37 -10.32 -14.26
N ALA A 96 11.07 -10.66 -13.01
CA ALA A 96 9.68 -10.80 -12.55
C ALA A 96 8.92 -9.47 -12.64
N ILE A 97 9.56 -8.36 -12.27
CA ILE A 97 9.00 -7.01 -12.44
C ILE A 97 8.64 -6.76 -13.90
N GLY A 98 9.56 -7.02 -14.83
CA GLY A 98 9.32 -6.83 -16.26
C GLY A 98 8.15 -7.66 -16.80
N VAL A 99 8.04 -8.93 -16.40
CA VAL A 99 6.92 -9.80 -16.82
C VAL A 99 5.58 -9.31 -16.25
N LEU A 100 5.55 -8.90 -14.98
CA LEU A 100 4.33 -8.37 -14.35
C LEU A 100 3.94 -7.02 -14.98
N ALA A 101 4.91 -6.15 -15.24
CA ALA A 101 4.69 -4.84 -15.84
C ALA A 101 4.17 -4.94 -17.27
N ALA A 102 4.63 -5.92 -18.05
CA ALA A 102 4.14 -6.16 -19.41
C ALA A 102 2.63 -6.53 -19.46
N SER A 103 2.03 -6.91 -18.33
CA SER A 103 0.59 -7.16 -18.23
C SER A 103 -0.22 -5.93 -17.80
N ALA A 104 0.45 -4.84 -17.42
CA ALA A 104 -0.16 -3.57 -17.05
C ALA A 104 -0.22 -2.64 -18.28
N GLU A 105 -1.32 -1.88 -18.40
CA GLU A 105 -1.43 -0.80 -19.38
C GLU A 105 -0.73 0.44 -18.78
N CYS A 106 0.46 0.79 -19.28
CA CYS A 106 1.25 1.92 -18.79
C CYS A 106 2.07 2.52 -19.95
N ASP A 107 1.73 3.75 -20.33
CA ASP A 107 2.37 4.46 -21.45
C ASP A 107 3.84 4.80 -21.12
N GLU A 108 4.15 5.07 -19.86
CA GLU A 108 5.49 5.39 -19.38
C GLU A 108 6.49 4.25 -19.59
N LEU A 109 6.03 2.98 -19.66
CA LEU A 109 6.87 1.84 -20.02
C LEU A 109 7.35 1.91 -21.48
N GLU A 110 6.52 2.41 -22.38
CA GLU A 110 6.84 2.51 -23.81
C GLU A 110 7.75 3.71 -24.10
N GLU A 111 7.63 4.76 -23.29
CA GLU A 111 8.39 6.01 -23.42
C GLU A 111 9.76 5.97 -22.73
N ALA A 112 9.97 5.05 -21.78
CA ALA A 112 11.21 4.93 -21.03
C ALA A 112 12.42 4.65 -21.95
N VAL A 113 13.45 5.49 -21.84
CA VAL A 113 14.67 5.38 -22.67
C VAL A 113 15.83 4.82 -21.85
N GLU A 114 15.92 5.19 -20.57
CA GLU A 114 16.97 4.74 -19.68
C GLU A 114 16.52 3.57 -18.79
N ASP A 115 17.46 2.69 -18.42
CA ASP A 115 17.17 1.51 -17.59
C ASP A 115 16.53 1.89 -16.24
N TYR A 116 16.91 3.04 -15.68
CA TYR A 116 16.34 3.56 -14.44
C TYR A 116 14.88 3.99 -14.61
N GLU A 117 14.57 4.73 -15.68
CA GLU A 117 13.20 5.14 -16.01
C GLU A 117 12.31 3.92 -16.25
N LEU A 118 12.83 2.93 -16.99
CA LEU A 118 12.13 1.68 -17.25
C LEU A 118 11.84 0.90 -15.96
N HIS A 119 12.81 0.86 -15.05
CA HIS A 119 12.63 0.20 -13.76
C HIS A 119 11.55 0.88 -12.91
N GLN A 120 11.59 2.22 -12.81
CA GLN A 120 10.58 2.98 -12.07
C GLN A 120 9.19 2.85 -12.70
N ALA A 121 9.08 2.97 -14.02
CA ALA A 121 7.83 2.79 -14.75
C ALA A 121 7.25 1.38 -14.51
N ALA A 122 8.10 0.35 -14.52
CA ALA A 122 7.67 -1.02 -14.28
C ALA A 122 7.18 -1.25 -12.84
N LEU A 123 7.87 -0.72 -11.83
CA LEU A 123 7.40 -0.77 -10.45
C LEU A 123 6.05 -0.05 -10.29
N THR A 124 5.91 1.14 -10.88
CA THR A 124 4.68 1.94 -10.82
C THR A 124 3.52 1.20 -11.47
N ALA A 125 3.72 0.68 -12.69
CA ALA A 125 2.70 -0.06 -13.43
C ALA A 125 2.21 -1.29 -12.66
N VAL A 126 3.12 -2.08 -12.07
CA VAL A 126 2.72 -3.27 -11.30
C VAL A 126 1.98 -2.89 -10.03
N THR A 127 2.46 -1.91 -9.28
CA THR A 127 1.82 -1.50 -8.03
C THR A 127 0.46 -0.84 -8.26
N ASP A 128 0.30 -0.04 -9.33
CA ASP A 128 -0.99 0.57 -9.68
C ASP A 128 -2.02 -0.49 -10.12
N ASN A 129 -1.58 -1.51 -10.87
CA ASN A 129 -2.45 -2.62 -11.27
C ASN A 129 -2.95 -3.45 -10.06
N GLN A 130 -2.23 -3.43 -8.93
CA GLN A 130 -2.62 -4.14 -7.70
C GLN A 130 -3.64 -3.39 -6.85
N ARG A 131 -3.76 -2.06 -6.99
CA ARG A 131 -4.60 -1.21 -6.11
C ARG A 131 -6.03 -1.70 -6.02
N LYS A 132 -6.63 -2.09 -7.15
CA LYS A 132 -8.02 -2.54 -7.20
C LYS A 132 -8.26 -3.82 -6.39
N GLU A 133 -7.34 -4.79 -6.49
CA GLU A 133 -7.42 -6.04 -5.75
C GLU A 133 -7.20 -5.83 -4.25
N ILE A 134 -6.20 -5.02 -3.90
CA ILE A 134 -5.91 -4.63 -2.52
C ILE A 134 -7.11 -3.89 -1.90
N TYR A 135 -7.67 -2.91 -2.60
CA TYR A 135 -8.86 -2.19 -2.14
C TYR A 135 -10.04 -3.13 -1.89
N GLY A 136 -10.31 -4.06 -2.82
CA GLY A 136 -11.36 -5.06 -2.66
C GLY A 136 -11.16 -5.91 -1.40
N CYS A 137 -9.92 -6.35 -1.15
CA CYS A 137 -9.56 -7.12 0.03
C CYS A 137 -9.75 -6.32 1.33
N LEU A 138 -9.14 -5.14 1.41
CA LEU A 138 -9.21 -4.30 2.62
C LEU A 138 -10.64 -3.85 2.91
N LYS A 139 -11.37 -3.38 1.89
CA LYS A 139 -12.78 -3.00 2.05
C LYS A 139 -13.62 -4.15 2.62
N ALA A 140 -13.44 -5.37 2.12
CA ALA A 140 -14.16 -6.53 2.63
C ALA A 140 -13.77 -6.88 4.08
N ALA A 141 -12.48 -6.75 4.42
CA ALA A 141 -11.97 -7.04 5.76
C ALA A 141 -12.44 -6.03 6.82
N TYR A 142 -12.40 -4.73 6.49
CA TYR A 142 -12.84 -3.65 7.39
C TYR A 142 -14.36 -3.44 7.37
N GLY A 143 -15.06 -3.97 6.36
CA GLY A 143 -16.51 -3.99 6.20
C GLY A 143 -17.03 -3.01 5.16
N ASP A 144 -16.48 -1.80 5.10
CA ASP A 144 -16.82 -0.77 4.12
C ASP A 144 -15.69 0.28 3.97
N GLU A 145 -15.86 1.20 3.01
CA GLU A 145 -14.92 2.31 2.77
C GLU A 145 -14.76 3.27 3.96
N TYR A 146 -15.79 3.48 4.78
CA TYR A 146 -15.75 4.44 5.88
C TYR A 146 -14.97 3.88 7.07
N ARG A 147 -15.12 2.58 7.34
CA ARG A 147 -14.33 1.87 8.36
C ARG A 147 -12.88 1.73 7.95
N LEU A 148 -12.61 1.44 6.68
CA LEU A 148 -11.26 1.46 6.12
C LEU A 148 -10.62 2.85 6.25
N TYR A 149 -11.32 3.90 5.86
CA TYR A 149 -10.88 5.29 6.05
C TYR A 149 -10.59 5.58 7.53
N SER A 150 -11.53 5.28 8.42
CA SER A 150 -11.40 5.55 9.86
C SER A 150 -10.20 4.81 10.45
N ARG A 151 -9.97 3.55 10.07
CA ARG A 151 -8.82 2.79 10.55
C ARG A 151 -7.50 3.45 10.16
N ILE A 152 -7.35 3.89 8.91
CA ILE A 152 -6.14 4.58 8.44
C ILE A 152 -6.03 5.95 9.14
N TRP A 153 -7.12 6.69 9.28
CA TRP A 153 -7.14 7.98 9.96
C TRP A 153 -6.60 7.91 11.40
N HIS A 154 -6.93 6.85 12.13
CA HIS A 154 -6.52 6.67 13.52
C HIS A 154 -5.05 6.23 13.69
N THR A 155 -4.28 5.98 12.62
CA THR A 155 -2.83 5.74 12.74
C THR A 155 -2.08 6.97 13.26
N ARG A 156 -2.59 8.18 13.03
CA ARG A 156 -1.99 9.43 13.51
C ARG A 156 -2.27 9.73 14.98
N SER A 157 -3.42 9.29 15.51
CA SER A 157 -3.80 9.54 16.91
C SER A 157 -4.73 8.44 17.44
N PRO A 158 -4.18 7.38 18.03
CA PRO A 158 -4.98 6.30 18.61
C PRO A 158 -5.66 6.68 19.94
N LEU A 159 -5.32 7.83 20.53
CA LEU A 159 -5.88 8.32 21.80
C LEU A 159 -7.26 8.99 21.63
N ALA A 160 -7.80 9.09 20.41
CA ALA A 160 -9.14 9.62 20.18
C ALA A 160 -10.27 8.63 20.56
N GLU A 161 -9.95 7.39 20.94
CA GLU A 161 -10.95 6.37 21.30
C GLU A 161 -11.51 6.50 22.73
N GLU A 162 -10.97 7.37 23.60
CA GLU A 162 -11.43 7.46 25.00
C GLU A 162 -12.44 8.58 25.32
N ASP A 163 -12.74 9.52 24.41
CA ASP A 163 -13.79 10.50 24.67
C ASP A 163 -14.27 11.10 23.36
N THR A 164 -15.35 10.53 22.80
CA THR A 164 -16.44 11.27 22.12
C THR A 164 -17.48 10.30 21.53
N GLU A 165 -18.39 9.84 22.38
CA GLU A 165 -19.78 9.70 21.93
C GLU A 165 -20.28 11.10 21.53
N GLY A 166 -20.00 11.53 20.30
CA GLY A 166 -20.63 12.72 19.72
C GLY A 166 -19.74 13.87 19.24
N ASP A 167 -18.43 13.69 19.01
CA ASP A 167 -17.73 14.64 18.14
C ASP A 167 -18.10 14.29 16.70
N GLU A 168 -19.02 15.08 16.16
CA GLU A 168 -19.27 15.18 14.74
C GLU A 168 -17.93 15.18 14.00
N PHE A 169 -17.81 14.25 13.05
CA PHE A 169 -16.82 14.28 11.98
C PHE A 169 -16.82 15.69 11.38
N GLU A 170 -15.98 16.60 11.86
CA GLU A 170 -15.86 17.93 11.26
C GLU A 170 -15.31 17.71 9.85
N LEU A 171 -16.16 17.88 8.84
CA LEU A 171 -15.78 17.79 7.44
C LEU A 171 -14.84 18.95 7.11
N THR A 172 -13.54 18.71 7.26
CA THR A 172 -12.50 19.55 6.66
C THR A 172 -12.32 19.16 5.18
N ASP A 173 -11.78 20.07 4.37
CA ASP A 173 -11.47 19.77 2.96
C ASP A 173 -10.52 18.56 2.84
N ALA A 174 -9.58 18.42 3.78
CA ALA A 174 -8.67 17.27 3.89
C ALA A 174 -9.41 15.96 4.23
N ASN A 175 -10.40 16.00 5.13
CA ASN A 175 -11.25 14.84 5.43
C ASN A 175 -12.04 14.40 4.20
N SER A 176 -12.44 15.34 3.35
CA SER A 176 -13.16 15.04 2.11
C SER A 176 -12.28 14.39 1.04
N ALA A 177 -11.04 14.88 0.84
CA ALA A 177 -10.13 14.39 -0.18
C ALA A 177 -9.59 12.99 0.15
N ALA A 178 -9.15 12.76 1.39
CA ALA A 178 -8.68 11.45 1.81
C ALA A 178 -9.80 10.39 1.82
N LEU A 179 -11.04 10.79 2.17
CA LEU A 179 -12.20 9.89 2.08
C LEU A 179 -12.55 9.57 0.62
N GLU A 180 -12.52 10.56 -0.27
CA GLU A 180 -12.75 10.35 -1.70
C GLU A 180 -11.71 9.41 -2.30
N TYR A 181 -10.44 9.57 -1.94
CA TYR A 181 -9.36 8.68 -2.34
C TYR A 181 -9.61 7.22 -1.93
N VAL A 182 -10.04 6.97 -0.69
CA VAL A 182 -10.43 5.62 -0.24
C VAL A 182 -11.64 5.12 -1.03
N ARG A 183 -12.67 5.95 -1.22
CA ARG A 183 -13.90 5.58 -1.94
C ARG A 183 -13.63 5.20 -3.40
N ASN A 184 -12.70 5.89 -4.04
CA ASN A 184 -12.27 5.66 -5.42
C ASN A 184 -11.29 4.50 -5.55
N GLY A 185 -11.07 3.72 -4.49
CA GLY A 185 -10.24 2.52 -4.51
C GLY A 185 -8.75 2.82 -4.53
N PHE A 186 -8.36 3.89 -3.84
CA PHE A 186 -6.99 4.39 -3.78
C PHE A 186 -6.46 4.91 -5.13
N LEU A 187 -7.35 5.47 -5.95
CA LEU A 187 -7.00 6.17 -7.17
C LEU A 187 -7.07 7.67 -6.94
N LEU A 188 -5.99 8.39 -7.25
CA LEU A 188 -5.99 9.84 -7.23
C LEU A 188 -6.94 10.38 -8.30
N SER A 189 -7.85 11.25 -7.91
CA SER A 189 -8.80 11.91 -8.81
C SER A 189 -8.16 13.22 -9.27
N PHE A 190 -7.70 13.27 -10.52
CA PHE A 190 -7.15 14.46 -11.15
C PHE A 190 -8.23 15.27 -11.89
#